data_AF-A0A840WGP5-F1
#
_entry.id   AF-A0A840WGP5-F1
#
_cell.length_a   1.000
_cell.length_b   1.000
_cell.length_c   1.000
_cell.angle_alpha   90.00
_cell.angle_beta   90.00
_cell.angle_gamma   90.00
#
_symmetry.space_group_name_H-M   'P 1'
#
loop_
_entity.id
_entity.type
_entity.pdbx_description
1 polymer ?
#
loop_
_entity_poly.entity_id
_entity_poly.type
_entity_poly.pdbx_seq_one_letter_code
_entity_poly.pdbx_strand_id
1 'polypeptide(L)'
;MPLSFPQGPAPYDAEPGPAGPSPLPPALARAFSAQVPGPPVPPGPRANPWHRAGADPVAVPERERALLDGLWLSRGHHRLADGTATRVPRRPVPSAGAAYPVHTHLVVGADGPLEAGRYAFDMEKGVLLRRDAARERDAGWDAPGSGTAVRGTHLVLTVQPGRSFGRYRHRAWPLWIADTAYALAAVEFLCAPGPAAVHLGPGPWLRELLGVPRACEHGRWLARGLAPEIALAAVELPGTWSVPADRRDALAARRSPAIGEFEAAERNRDPRSARAAKESGQAWVLGAHRLKTWSVAVGTPAAALAPALWRAHRQAAGLCYAGALSQRWRCRPVSGFTAARGRWTVHALAMLPGAHHLDKESAA
;
A
#
# COMPACT_ATOMS: atom_id res chain seq x y z
N MET A 1 28.88 -14.67 27.35
CA MET A 1 28.98 -15.35 26.04
C MET A 1 27.58 -15.76 25.61
N PRO A 2 27.03 -15.26 24.49
CA PRO A 2 25.68 -15.61 24.08
C PRO A 2 25.68 -16.94 23.31
N LEU A 3 24.78 -17.83 23.72
CA LEU A 3 24.56 -19.15 23.16
C LEU A 3 23.95 -19.05 21.75
N SER A 4 24.64 -19.62 20.76
CA SER A 4 24.13 -19.79 19.40
C SER A 4 23.02 -20.83 19.38
N PHE A 5 21.83 -20.45 18.92
CA PHE A 5 20.80 -21.41 18.54
C PHE A 5 21.14 -22.00 17.15
N PRO A 6 21.01 -23.33 16.96
CA PRO A 6 21.27 -23.95 15.66
C PRO A 6 20.26 -23.46 14.62
N GLN A 7 20.78 -23.10 13.44
CA GLN A 7 19.96 -22.85 12.25
C GLN A 7 19.16 -24.11 11.93
N GLY A 8 17.83 -24.01 11.90
CA GLY A 8 16.99 -25.10 11.39
C GLY A 8 17.37 -25.45 9.95
N PRO A 9 17.21 -26.71 9.53
CA PRO A 9 17.58 -27.15 8.19
C PRO A 9 16.83 -26.33 7.14
N ALA A 10 17.55 -25.94 6.08
CA ALA A 10 16.96 -25.36 4.89
C ALA A 10 15.87 -26.31 4.36
N PRO A 11 14.71 -25.80 3.88
CA PRO A 11 13.69 -26.66 3.31
C PRO A 11 14.29 -27.46 2.15
N TYR A 12 14.33 -28.78 2.33
CA TYR A 12 14.61 -29.76 1.28
C TYR A 12 13.65 -29.49 0.10
N ASP A 13 14.21 -29.45 -1.12
CA ASP A 13 13.52 -29.25 -2.40
C ASP A 13 13.27 -27.80 -2.86
N ALA A 14 14.24 -26.89 -2.67
CA ALA A 14 14.35 -25.72 -3.54
C ALA A 14 15.05 -26.15 -4.84
N GLU A 15 14.28 -26.38 -5.91
CA GLU A 15 14.87 -26.58 -7.24
C GLU A 15 15.80 -25.40 -7.60
N PRO A 16 16.95 -25.67 -8.26
CA PRO A 16 17.85 -24.62 -8.70
C PRO A 16 17.08 -23.60 -9.55
N GLY A 17 17.18 -22.32 -9.18
CA GLY A 17 16.64 -21.23 -9.98
C GLY A 17 17.23 -21.24 -11.41
N PRO A 18 16.57 -20.60 -12.39
CA PRO A 18 17.05 -20.58 -13.77
C PRO A 18 18.50 -20.07 -13.84
N ALA A 19 19.35 -20.81 -14.56
CA ALA A 19 20.81 -20.67 -14.58
C ALA A 19 21.35 -19.43 -15.34
N GLY A 20 20.53 -18.40 -15.55
CA GLY A 20 20.93 -17.16 -16.23
C GLY A 20 20.91 -15.95 -15.30
N PRO A 21 21.71 -14.90 -15.57
CA PRO A 21 21.65 -13.66 -14.82
C PRO A 21 20.23 -13.06 -14.91
N SER A 22 19.69 -12.63 -13.76
CA SER A 22 18.35 -12.02 -13.72
C SER A 22 18.30 -10.77 -14.61
N PRO A 23 17.25 -10.58 -15.42
CA PRO A 23 17.06 -9.34 -16.18
C PRO A 23 16.66 -8.15 -15.30
N LEU A 24 16.53 -8.37 -13.99
CA LEU A 24 16.24 -7.33 -13.00
C LEU A 24 17.55 -6.79 -12.41
N PRO A 25 17.61 -5.48 -12.08
CA PRO A 25 18.69 -4.94 -11.27
C PRO A 25 18.90 -5.74 -9.98
N PRO A 26 20.13 -5.91 -9.46
CA PRO A 26 20.42 -6.81 -8.35
C PRO A 26 19.56 -6.58 -7.10
N ALA A 27 19.33 -5.32 -6.73
CA ALA A 27 18.48 -4.97 -5.58
C ALA A 27 17.03 -5.45 -5.75
N LEU A 28 16.54 -5.39 -7.00
CA LEU A 28 15.20 -5.81 -7.36
C LEU A 28 15.10 -7.34 -7.45
N ALA A 29 16.07 -8.00 -8.09
CA ALA A 29 16.17 -9.47 -8.10
C ALA A 29 16.18 -10.04 -6.68
N ARG A 30 16.93 -9.39 -5.76
CA ARG A 30 16.99 -9.76 -4.36
C ARG A 30 15.64 -9.67 -3.65
N ALA A 31 14.78 -8.72 -3.99
CA ALA A 31 13.45 -8.56 -3.39
C ALA A 31 12.53 -9.77 -3.62
N PHE A 32 12.75 -10.52 -4.72
CA PHE A 32 12.00 -11.72 -5.09
C PHE A 32 12.73 -13.04 -4.81
N SER A 33 13.89 -12.99 -4.15
CA SER A 33 14.66 -14.19 -3.85
C SER A 33 14.14 -14.91 -2.60
N ALA A 34 14.56 -16.17 -2.43
CA ALA A 34 14.30 -16.94 -1.22
C ALA A 34 15.01 -16.40 0.03
N GLN A 35 15.92 -15.41 -0.12
CA GLN A 35 16.66 -14.85 1.00
C GLN A 35 15.71 -14.27 2.04
N VAL A 36 15.87 -14.74 3.28
CA VAL A 36 15.13 -14.24 4.45
C VAL A 36 15.54 -12.78 4.70
N PRO A 37 14.59 -11.86 4.91
CA PRO A 37 14.90 -10.50 5.36
C PRO A 37 15.74 -10.52 6.62
N GLY A 38 16.71 -9.62 6.72
CA GLY A 38 17.43 -9.39 7.98
C GLY A 38 16.48 -8.95 9.12
N PRO A 39 16.99 -8.86 10.36
CA PRO A 39 16.17 -8.43 11.49
C PRO A 39 15.52 -7.06 11.24
N PRO A 40 14.32 -6.81 11.81
CA PRO A 40 13.68 -5.51 11.72
C PRO A 40 14.58 -4.40 12.27
N VAL A 41 14.45 -3.21 11.71
CA VAL A 41 15.05 -1.97 12.22
C VAL A 41 13.95 -0.96 12.54
N PRO A 42 14.23 0.06 13.37
CA PRO A 42 13.26 1.12 13.63
C PRO A 42 12.65 1.67 12.34
N PRO A 43 11.31 1.67 12.19
CA PRO A 43 10.68 2.19 10.99
C PRO A 43 10.79 3.71 10.94
N GLY A 44 10.66 4.28 9.74
CA GLY A 44 10.52 5.73 9.54
C GLY A 44 9.30 6.34 10.28
N PRO A 45 9.20 7.69 10.30
CA PRO A 45 8.13 8.39 11.00
C PRO A 45 6.75 8.02 10.44
N ARG A 46 5.69 7.99 11.27
CA ARG A 46 4.32 7.64 10.82
C ARG A 46 3.73 8.63 9.82
N ALA A 47 4.11 9.89 9.95
CA ALA A 47 3.73 10.98 9.09
C ALA A 47 4.87 12.00 9.07
N ASN A 48 5.03 12.68 7.94
CA ASN A 48 5.91 13.82 7.85
C ASN A 48 5.35 15.00 8.66
N PRO A 49 6.15 15.67 9.50
CA PRO A 49 5.68 16.78 10.33
C PRO A 49 5.59 18.08 9.51
N TRP A 50 4.74 18.11 8.49
CA TRP A 50 4.60 19.24 7.56
C TRP A 50 4.34 20.59 8.25
N HIS A 51 3.61 20.60 9.37
CA HIS A 51 3.44 21.80 10.20
C HIS A 51 4.76 22.40 10.69
N ARG A 52 5.74 21.58 11.08
CA ARG A 52 7.08 22.05 11.47
C ARG A 52 7.88 22.56 10.28
N ALA A 53 7.55 22.10 9.08
CA ALA A 53 8.11 22.59 7.83
C ALA A 53 7.39 23.84 7.29
N GLY A 54 6.47 24.43 8.06
CA GLY A 54 5.76 25.67 7.73
C GLY A 54 4.42 25.50 7.02
N ALA A 55 3.83 24.29 7.01
CA ALA A 55 2.51 24.08 6.43
C ALA A 55 1.38 24.42 7.44
N ASP A 56 0.34 25.09 6.98
CA ASP A 56 -0.75 25.59 7.84
C ASP A 56 -2.04 24.76 7.66
N PRO A 57 -2.80 24.51 8.74
CA PRO A 57 -4.08 23.81 8.65
C PRO A 57 -5.09 24.63 7.85
N VAL A 58 -5.89 23.94 7.04
CA VAL A 58 -6.97 24.55 6.25
C VAL A 58 -8.30 23.84 6.49
N ALA A 59 -9.39 24.58 6.35
CA ALA A 59 -10.72 23.99 6.27
C ALA A 59 -10.82 23.15 4.99
N VAL A 60 -11.30 21.91 5.13
CA VAL A 60 -11.45 20.98 4.01
C VAL A 60 -12.92 20.95 3.61
N PRO A 61 -13.26 21.16 2.33
CA PRO A 61 -14.64 21.00 1.90
C PRO A 61 -15.11 19.56 2.16
N GLU A 62 -16.40 19.42 2.45
CA GLU A 62 -17.00 18.17 2.97
C GLU A 62 -16.71 16.95 2.08
N ARG A 63 -16.71 17.15 0.77
CA ARG A 63 -16.47 16.09 -0.21
C ARG A 63 -15.04 15.55 -0.14
N GLU A 64 -14.04 16.42 -0.12
CA GLU A 64 -12.63 16.07 0.02
C GLU A 64 -12.35 15.47 1.40
N ARG A 65 -12.99 16.00 2.45
CA ARG A 65 -12.97 15.44 3.81
C ARG A 65 -13.48 14.01 3.82
N ALA A 66 -14.63 13.74 3.20
CA ALA A 66 -15.24 12.42 3.14
C ALA A 66 -14.34 11.39 2.44
N LEU A 67 -13.63 11.78 1.39
CA LEU A 67 -12.65 10.92 0.72
C LEU A 67 -11.45 10.63 1.61
N LEU A 68 -10.84 11.65 2.21
CA LEU A 68 -9.68 11.50 3.08
C LEU A 68 -10.01 10.64 4.32
N ASP A 69 -11.21 10.81 4.89
CA ASP A 69 -11.76 9.96 5.94
C ASP A 69 -11.93 8.52 5.48
N GLY A 70 -12.64 8.33 4.37
CA GLY A 70 -12.93 7.00 3.83
C GLY A 70 -11.67 6.19 3.52
N LEU A 71 -10.58 6.86 3.15
CA LEU A 71 -9.28 6.20 2.91
C LEU A 71 -8.56 5.83 4.20
N TRP A 72 -8.52 6.74 5.18
CA TRP A 72 -7.50 6.68 6.23
C TRP A 72 -8.02 6.65 7.65
N LEU A 73 -9.19 7.25 7.93
CA LEU A 73 -9.71 7.33 9.28
C LEU A 73 -10.68 6.19 9.55
N SER A 74 -10.42 5.45 10.63
CA SER A 74 -11.30 4.40 11.12
C SER A 74 -11.35 4.46 12.64
N ARG A 75 -12.45 3.96 13.21
CA ARG A 75 -12.57 3.85 14.68
C ARG A 75 -11.78 2.63 15.18
N GLY A 76 -11.04 2.84 16.26
CA GLY A 76 -10.39 1.79 17.04
C GLY A 76 -9.01 1.35 16.55
N HIS A 77 -8.49 0.31 17.19
CA HIS A 77 -7.12 -0.18 17.01
C HIS A 77 -7.10 -1.66 16.61
N HIS A 78 -6.04 -2.08 15.91
CA HIS A 78 -5.81 -3.50 15.62
C HIS A 78 -5.87 -4.30 16.92
N ARG A 79 -6.40 -5.53 16.89
CA ARG A 79 -6.49 -6.41 18.06
C ARG A 79 -5.54 -7.60 17.87
N LEU A 80 -4.99 -8.10 18.98
CA LEU A 80 -4.25 -9.35 19.03
C LEU A 80 -5.21 -10.55 18.85
N ALA A 81 -4.65 -11.76 18.82
CA ALA A 81 -5.43 -12.99 18.66
C ALA A 81 -6.42 -13.19 19.82
N ASP A 82 -6.01 -12.84 21.04
CA ASP A 82 -6.81 -12.84 22.28
C ASP A 82 -7.83 -11.69 22.38
N GLY A 83 -7.99 -10.88 21.31
CA GLY A 83 -8.91 -9.75 21.29
C GLY A 83 -8.38 -8.46 21.93
N THR A 84 -7.22 -8.47 22.59
CA THR A 84 -6.62 -7.27 23.22
C THR A 84 -6.32 -6.19 22.19
N ALA A 85 -6.73 -4.95 22.46
CA ALA A 85 -6.46 -3.82 21.57
C ALA A 85 -4.97 -3.43 21.60
N THR A 86 -4.37 -3.26 20.42
CA THR A 86 -3.00 -2.76 20.25
C THR A 86 -2.98 -1.23 20.22
N ARG A 87 -1.79 -0.63 20.18
CA ARG A 87 -1.60 0.82 19.96
C ARG A 87 -1.56 1.22 18.48
N VAL A 88 -1.85 0.31 17.56
CA VAL A 88 -1.80 0.58 16.11
C VAL A 88 -3.22 0.91 15.63
N PRO A 89 -3.49 2.16 15.21
CA PRO A 89 -4.80 2.54 14.70
C PRO A 89 -5.19 1.69 13.50
N ARG A 90 -6.48 1.38 13.39
CA ARG A 90 -7.02 0.80 12.16
C ARG A 90 -7.11 1.87 11.10
N ARG A 91 -6.89 1.46 9.85
CA ARG A 91 -7.11 2.28 8.66
C ARG A 91 -7.96 1.48 7.67
N PRO A 92 -8.91 2.11 6.96
CA PRO A 92 -9.75 1.41 5.98
C PRO A 92 -8.92 0.75 4.87
N VAL A 93 -7.98 1.48 4.29
CA VAL A 93 -7.00 0.94 3.33
C VAL A 93 -6.03 0.00 4.06
N PRO A 94 -5.90 -1.28 3.65
CA PRO A 94 -4.95 -2.20 4.25
C PRO A 94 -3.51 -1.86 3.85
N SER A 95 -2.55 -2.28 4.68
CA SER A 95 -1.13 -2.20 4.38
C SER A 95 -0.40 -3.45 4.86
N ALA A 96 0.62 -3.87 4.12
CA ALA A 96 1.48 -4.98 4.48
C ALA A 96 2.04 -4.79 5.91
N GLY A 97 1.67 -5.72 6.80
CA GLY A 97 2.15 -5.72 8.19
C GLY A 97 1.80 -4.46 8.98
N ALA A 98 0.75 -3.74 8.59
CA ALA A 98 0.34 -2.46 9.18
C ALA A 98 1.47 -1.41 9.17
N ALA A 99 2.35 -1.44 8.16
CA ALA A 99 3.43 -0.47 8.01
C ALA A 99 2.91 0.93 7.67
N TYR A 100 1.83 1.01 6.88
CA TYR A 100 1.18 2.23 6.40
C TYR A 100 2.18 3.25 5.85
N PRO A 101 2.91 2.91 4.77
CA PRO A 101 3.92 3.79 4.17
C PRO A 101 3.29 4.88 3.28
N VAL A 102 2.02 4.74 2.90
CA VAL A 102 1.38 5.61 1.91
C VAL A 102 0.96 6.91 2.58
N HIS A 103 1.30 8.05 1.97
CA HIS A 103 0.78 9.37 2.34
C HIS A 103 -0.07 9.94 1.21
N THR A 104 -0.96 10.86 1.58
CA THR A 104 -1.87 11.52 0.63
C THR A 104 -1.59 13.01 0.59
N HIS A 105 -1.48 13.52 -0.63
CA HIS A 105 -1.37 14.93 -0.93
C HIS A 105 -2.50 15.35 -1.86
N LEU A 106 -2.89 16.62 -1.81
CA LEU A 106 -3.74 17.23 -2.82
C LEU A 106 -2.93 18.31 -3.56
N VAL A 107 -3.06 18.36 -4.87
CA VAL A 107 -2.59 19.47 -5.70
C VAL A 107 -3.81 20.08 -6.36
N VAL A 108 -4.10 21.32 -6.00
CA VAL A 108 -5.32 22.02 -6.37
C VAL A 108 -4.96 23.12 -7.37
N GLY A 109 -5.62 23.08 -8.53
CA GLY A 109 -5.55 24.07 -9.58
C GLY A 109 -6.43 25.29 -9.32
N ALA A 110 -6.45 26.24 -10.27
CA ALA A 110 -7.19 27.49 -10.15
C ALA A 110 -8.73 27.32 -10.08
N ASP A 111 -9.24 26.22 -10.63
CA ASP A 111 -10.65 25.82 -10.70
C ASP A 111 -11.03 24.78 -9.64
N GLY A 112 -10.16 24.57 -8.64
CA GLY A 112 -10.38 23.61 -7.57
C GLY A 112 -11.28 24.11 -6.43
N PRO A 113 -11.70 23.20 -5.52
CA PRO A 113 -12.58 23.52 -4.39
C PRO A 113 -11.85 24.17 -3.20
N LEU A 114 -10.54 24.35 -3.32
CA LEU A 114 -9.64 24.98 -2.36
C LEU A 114 -8.80 26.02 -3.11
N GLU A 115 -8.15 26.92 -2.38
CA GLU A 115 -7.17 27.79 -3.01
C GLU A 115 -6.10 26.98 -3.76
N ALA A 116 -5.65 27.50 -4.91
CA ALA A 116 -4.63 26.83 -5.68
C ALA A 116 -3.35 26.62 -4.85
N GLY A 117 -2.76 25.43 -4.95
CA GLY A 117 -1.58 25.07 -4.18
C GLY A 117 -1.43 23.58 -3.91
N ARG A 118 -0.50 23.26 -3.02
CA ARG A 118 -0.15 21.90 -2.63
C ARG A 118 -0.49 21.68 -1.16
N TYR A 119 -1.03 20.52 -0.85
CA TYR A 119 -1.52 20.18 0.46
C TYR A 119 -1.03 18.79 0.86
N ALA A 120 -0.68 18.61 2.12
CA ALA A 120 -0.34 17.32 2.71
C ALA A 120 -1.40 16.94 3.74
N PHE A 121 -1.92 15.72 3.67
CA PHE A 121 -2.85 15.22 4.68
C PHE A 121 -2.08 14.54 5.82
N ASP A 122 -2.13 15.13 7.02
CA ASP A 122 -1.62 14.50 8.23
C ASP A 122 -2.63 13.47 8.72
N MET A 123 -2.42 12.22 8.32
CA MET A 123 -3.34 11.12 8.64
C MET A 123 -3.29 10.65 10.10
N GLU A 124 -2.38 11.18 10.93
CA GLU A 124 -2.37 10.89 12.37
C GLU A 124 -3.26 11.89 13.12
N LYS A 125 -3.31 13.14 12.64
CA LYS A 125 -4.18 14.19 13.20
C LYS A 125 -5.52 14.34 12.47
N GLY A 126 -5.64 13.76 11.27
CA GLY A 126 -6.81 13.93 10.42
C GLY A 126 -6.99 15.35 9.91
N VAL A 127 -5.90 16.09 9.67
CA VAL A 127 -5.93 17.49 9.20
C VAL A 127 -5.25 17.63 7.84
N LEU A 128 -5.81 18.49 6.98
CA LEU A 128 -5.16 18.89 5.73
C LEU A 128 -4.32 20.13 5.99
N LEU A 129 -3.07 20.10 5.53
CA LEU A 129 -2.10 21.18 5.72
C LEU A 129 -1.74 21.76 4.35
N ARG A 130 -1.94 23.06 4.15
CA ARG A 130 -1.45 23.77 2.97
C ARG A 130 0.04 24.01 3.10
N ARG A 131 0.81 23.57 2.09
CA ARG A 131 2.25 23.75 2.04
C ARG A 131 2.59 25.18 1.63
N ASP A 132 3.61 25.75 2.29
CA ASP A 132 4.12 27.07 1.96
C ASP A 132 5.05 26.99 0.74
N ALA A 133 4.52 27.42 -0.40
CA ALA A 133 5.25 27.41 -1.66
C ALA A 133 6.50 28.29 -1.61
N ALA A 134 6.45 29.48 -0.98
CA ALA A 134 7.60 30.39 -0.93
C ALA A 134 8.76 29.76 -0.15
N ARG A 135 8.47 29.20 1.03
CA ARG A 135 9.48 28.47 1.80
C ARG A 135 10.04 27.27 1.06
N GLU A 136 9.22 26.57 0.28
CA GLU A 136 9.69 25.45 -0.56
C GLU A 136 10.67 25.92 -1.63
N ARG A 137 10.41 27.05 -2.29
CA ARG A 137 11.35 27.67 -3.24
C ARG A 137 12.66 28.07 -2.59
N ASP A 138 12.59 28.69 -1.42
CA ASP A 138 13.78 29.11 -0.67
C ASP A 138 14.66 27.91 -0.25
N ALA A 139 14.04 26.74 -0.05
CA ALA A 139 14.75 25.46 0.17
C ALA A 139 15.16 24.75 -1.15
N GLY A 140 14.87 25.36 -2.29
CA GLY A 140 15.14 24.87 -3.64
C GLY A 140 14.21 23.76 -4.12
N TRP A 141 13.14 23.41 -3.40
CA TRP A 141 12.27 22.25 -3.72
C TRP A 141 11.50 22.38 -5.05
N ASP A 142 11.61 23.54 -5.70
CA ASP A 142 11.08 23.78 -7.04
C ASP A 142 11.65 22.79 -8.05
N ALA A 143 10.82 21.82 -8.44
CA ALA A 143 11.07 21.06 -9.64
C ALA A 143 10.92 22.00 -10.86
N PRO A 144 11.82 21.95 -11.85
CA PRO A 144 11.60 22.61 -13.14
C PRO A 144 10.22 22.21 -13.71
N GLY A 145 9.39 23.17 -14.12
CA GLY A 145 8.02 22.90 -14.60
C GLY A 145 6.92 22.89 -13.52
N SER A 146 7.27 23.13 -12.24
CA SER A 146 6.32 23.29 -11.13
C SER A 146 5.33 24.46 -11.26
N GLY A 147 5.55 25.35 -12.24
CA GLY A 147 4.67 26.44 -12.66
C GLY A 147 3.71 26.08 -13.80
N THR A 148 3.56 24.80 -14.15
CA THR A 148 2.45 24.37 -15.02
C THR A 148 1.13 24.71 -14.33
N ALA A 149 0.24 25.41 -15.05
CA ALA A 149 -1.10 25.72 -14.58
C ALA A 149 -1.86 24.39 -14.40
N VAL A 150 -1.79 23.83 -13.19
CA VAL A 150 -2.56 22.64 -12.81
C VAL A 150 -4.03 23.03 -12.91
N ARG A 151 -4.81 22.20 -13.60
CA ARG A 151 -6.27 22.29 -13.64
C ARG A 151 -6.87 21.22 -12.73
N GLY A 152 -8.06 21.48 -12.21
CA GLY A 152 -8.80 20.59 -11.34
C GLY A 152 -8.07 20.26 -10.04
N THR A 153 -8.42 19.12 -9.45
CA THR A 153 -7.80 18.63 -8.22
C THR A 153 -7.18 17.27 -8.44
N HIS A 154 -5.91 17.15 -8.08
CA HIS A 154 -5.19 15.89 -8.14
C HIS A 154 -4.96 15.37 -6.73
N LEU A 155 -5.35 14.13 -6.47
CA LEU A 155 -4.92 13.40 -5.28
C LEU A 155 -3.67 12.60 -5.62
N VAL A 156 -2.58 12.87 -4.91
CA VAL A 156 -1.28 12.22 -5.13
C VAL A 156 -0.99 11.29 -3.96
N LEU A 157 -0.69 10.03 -4.29
CA LEU A 157 -0.27 9.00 -3.34
C LEU A 157 1.24 8.84 -3.41
N THR A 158 1.89 9.09 -2.27
CA THR A 158 3.34 8.90 -2.11
C THR A 158 3.61 7.76 -1.13
N VAL A 159 4.84 7.28 -1.10
CA VAL A 159 5.30 6.34 -0.06
C VAL A 159 6.50 6.88 0.68
N GLN A 160 6.57 6.66 1.99
CA GLN A 160 7.79 6.77 2.78
C GLN A 160 8.50 5.39 2.84
N PRO A 161 9.61 5.20 2.10
CA PRO A 161 10.27 3.90 1.99
C PRO A 161 10.67 3.28 3.33
N GLY A 162 11.11 4.11 4.28
CA GLY A 162 11.60 3.70 5.59
C GLY A 162 10.57 2.94 6.44
N ARG A 163 9.27 3.14 6.19
CA ARG A 163 8.18 2.46 6.91
C ARG A 163 8.14 0.97 6.62
N SER A 164 8.05 0.60 5.35
CA SER A 164 8.06 -0.81 4.95
C SER A 164 9.45 -1.42 5.06
N PHE A 165 10.52 -0.63 4.82
CA PHE A 165 11.89 -1.12 4.95
C PHE A 165 12.24 -1.56 6.39
N GLY A 166 11.73 -0.85 7.40
CA GLY A 166 11.93 -1.21 8.82
C GLY A 166 11.58 -2.67 9.11
N ARG A 167 10.51 -3.19 8.50
CA ARG A 167 10.05 -4.57 8.70
C ARG A 167 10.51 -5.54 7.61
N TYR A 168 10.49 -5.12 6.35
CA TYR A 168 10.62 -6.02 5.20
C TYR A 168 12.00 -5.97 4.54
N ARG A 169 12.87 -5.05 4.96
CA ARG A 169 14.24 -4.91 4.43
C ARG A 169 14.23 -4.89 2.90
N HIS A 170 15.01 -5.76 2.26
CA HIS A 170 15.10 -5.86 0.79
C HIS A 170 13.79 -6.26 0.10
N ARG A 171 12.81 -6.84 0.82
CA ARG A 171 11.49 -7.17 0.27
C ARG A 171 10.51 -5.99 0.27
N ALA A 172 10.92 -4.81 0.77
CA ALA A 172 10.03 -3.66 0.91
C ALA A 172 9.61 -3.04 -0.43
N TRP A 173 10.45 -3.08 -1.47
CA TRP A 173 10.20 -2.36 -2.71
C TRP A 173 8.90 -2.77 -3.44
N PRO A 174 8.62 -4.07 -3.68
CA PRO A 174 7.34 -4.48 -4.24
C PRO A 174 6.15 -4.07 -3.36
N LEU A 175 6.34 -4.02 -2.03
CA LEU A 175 5.29 -3.65 -1.08
C LEU A 175 4.94 -2.16 -1.13
N TRP A 176 5.86 -1.30 -1.59
CA TRP A 176 5.54 0.10 -1.83
C TRP A 176 4.50 0.26 -2.94
N ILE A 177 4.67 -0.47 -4.04
CA ILE A 177 3.66 -0.54 -5.12
C ILE A 177 2.39 -1.21 -4.59
N ALA A 178 2.49 -2.29 -3.83
CA ALA A 178 1.33 -2.98 -3.28
C ALA A 178 0.45 -2.05 -2.42
N ASP A 179 1.03 -1.40 -1.41
CA ASP A 179 0.28 -0.52 -0.51
C ASP A 179 -0.31 0.69 -1.28
N THR A 180 0.45 1.26 -2.22
CA THR A 180 -0.06 2.37 -3.05
C THR A 180 -1.19 1.91 -3.99
N ALA A 181 -1.09 0.70 -4.55
CA ALA A 181 -2.14 0.13 -5.41
C ALA A 181 -3.43 -0.14 -4.64
N TYR A 182 -3.36 -0.56 -3.38
CA TYR A 182 -4.55 -0.70 -2.53
C TYR A 182 -5.17 0.66 -2.19
N ALA A 183 -4.34 1.68 -1.91
CA ALA A 183 -4.82 3.04 -1.69
C ALA A 183 -5.47 3.63 -2.96
N LEU A 184 -4.83 3.47 -4.12
CA LEU A 184 -5.35 3.91 -5.42
C LEU A 184 -6.70 3.24 -5.73
N ALA A 185 -6.77 1.91 -5.61
CA ALA A 185 -8.02 1.19 -5.82
C ALA A 185 -9.11 1.60 -4.81
N ALA A 186 -8.74 2.07 -3.62
CA ALA A 186 -9.70 2.59 -2.66
C ALA A 186 -10.23 3.96 -3.08
N VAL A 187 -9.40 4.82 -3.68
CA VAL A 187 -9.90 6.08 -4.28
C VAL A 187 -10.89 5.79 -5.40
N GLU A 188 -10.56 4.86 -6.30
CA GLU A 188 -11.45 4.44 -7.39
C GLU A 188 -12.75 3.82 -6.89
N PHE A 189 -12.67 3.07 -5.80
CA PHE A 189 -13.83 2.47 -5.16
C PHE A 189 -14.71 3.52 -4.48
N LEU A 190 -14.11 4.46 -3.73
CA LEU A 190 -14.85 5.47 -2.98
C LEU A 190 -15.46 6.55 -3.86
N CYS A 191 -14.83 6.94 -4.97
CA CYS A 191 -15.35 8.02 -5.81
C CYS A 191 -16.46 7.54 -6.78
N ALA A 192 -17.55 8.31 -6.85
CA ALA A 192 -18.63 8.14 -7.84
C ALA A 192 -19.01 9.49 -8.49
N PRO A 193 -18.86 9.66 -9.82
CA PRO A 193 -18.13 8.77 -10.74
C PRO A 193 -16.66 8.58 -10.32
N GLY A 194 -16.02 7.55 -10.87
CA GLY A 194 -14.61 7.27 -10.61
C GLY A 194 -13.69 8.40 -11.13
N PRO A 195 -12.38 8.35 -10.79
CA PRO A 195 -11.41 9.35 -11.24
C PRO A 195 -11.40 9.55 -12.76
N ALA A 196 -11.16 10.79 -13.21
CA ALA A 196 -11.10 11.12 -14.62
C ALA A 196 -9.85 10.55 -15.30
N ALA A 197 -8.72 10.56 -14.59
CA ALA A 197 -7.46 10.01 -15.04
C ALA A 197 -6.67 9.40 -13.88
N VAL A 198 -5.80 8.44 -14.21
CA VAL A 198 -4.87 7.82 -13.26
C VAL A 198 -3.47 7.78 -13.88
N HIS A 199 -2.51 8.35 -13.17
CA HIS A 199 -1.11 8.39 -13.57
C HIS A 199 -0.27 7.57 -12.58
N LEU A 200 0.46 6.58 -13.10
CA LEU A 200 1.31 5.70 -12.28
C LEU A 200 2.77 6.13 -12.36
N GLY A 201 3.46 6.00 -11.23
CA GLY A 201 4.84 6.39 -11.02
C GLY A 201 5.78 5.23 -10.69
N PRO A 202 7.04 5.57 -10.34
CA PRO A 202 7.58 6.93 -10.21
C PRO A 202 7.87 7.59 -11.56
N GLY A 203 7.75 8.92 -11.65
CA GLY A 203 8.04 9.65 -12.90
C GLY A 203 8.28 11.14 -12.68
N PRO A 204 8.87 11.85 -13.67
CA PRO A 204 9.12 13.30 -13.59
C PRO A 204 7.84 14.10 -13.37
N TRP A 205 6.79 13.80 -14.13
CA TRP A 205 5.50 14.49 -14.02
C TRP A 205 4.90 14.45 -12.61
N LEU A 206 4.86 13.28 -11.95
CA LEU A 206 4.34 13.17 -10.57
C LEU A 206 5.16 13.99 -9.56
N ARG A 207 6.48 14.05 -9.76
CA ARG A 207 7.38 14.81 -8.91
C ARG A 207 7.21 16.31 -9.13
N GLU A 208 7.03 16.75 -10.37
CA GLU A 208 6.76 18.13 -10.74
C GLU A 208 5.39 18.60 -10.22
N LEU A 209 4.37 17.75 -10.38
CA LEU A 209 3.03 17.96 -9.81
C LEU A 209 3.13 18.20 -8.30
N LEU A 210 3.85 17.33 -7.59
CA LEU A 210 4.01 17.41 -6.14
C LEU A 210 5.01 18.48 -5.67
N GLY A 211 5.88 19.00 -6.55
CA GLY A 211 6.89 20.01 -6.20
C GLY A 211 7.81 19.56 -5.06
N VAL A 212 8.33 18.34 -5.12
CA VAL A 212 9.25 17.80 -4.10
C VAL A 212 10.54 17.27 -4.73
N PRO A 213 11.68 17.28 -4.01
CA PRO A 213 12.93 16.72 -4.52
C PRO A 213 12.83 15.19 -4.68
N ARG A 214 13.75 14.62 -5.45
CA ARG A 214 13.84 13.15 -5.58
C ARG A 214 14.10 12.53 -4.19
N ALA A 215 13.50 11.37 -3.91
CA ALA A 215 13.72 10.71 -2.62
C ALA A 215 15.18 10.33 -2.35
N CYS A 216 16.00 10.11 -3.40
CA CYS A 216 17.43 9.87 -3.27
C CYS A 216 18.21 11.11 -2.79
N GLU A 217 17.67 12.33 -3.01
CA GLU A 217 18.20 13.59 -2.48
C GLU A 217 17.77 13.77 -1.01
N HIS A 218 17.95 12.73 -0.20
CA HIS A 218 17.45 12.64 1.18
C HIS A 218 17.95 13.79 2.07
N GLY A 219 19.16 14.31 1.85
CA GLY A 219 19.67 15.49 2.57
C GLY A 219 18.75 16.71 2.46
N ARG A 220 18.10 16.91 1.31
CA ARG A 220 17.16 18.03 1.08
C ARG A 220 15.85 17.88 1.84
N TRP A 221 15.40 16.64 2.01
CA TRP A 221 14.25 16.29 2.85
C TRP A 221 14.57 16.53 4.33
N LEU A 222 15.71 15.98 4.77
CA LEU A 222 16.14 16.04 6.17
C LEU A 222 16.47 17.46 6.63
N ALA A 223 16.99 18.32 5.74
CA ALA A 223 17.22 19.74 6.04
C ALA A 223 15.93 20.49 6.43
N ARG A 224 14.75 19.99 6.02
CA ARG A 224 13.44 20.51 6.44
C ARG A 224 12.79 19.72 7.58
N GLY A 225 13.51 18.75 8.17
CA GLY A 225 12.96 17.85 9.17
C GLY A 225 11.93 16.86 8.63
N LEU A 226 11.94 16.59 7.32
CA LEU A 226 11.03 15.68 6.64
C LEU A 226 11.77 14.41 6.20
N ALA A 227 11.09 13.27 6.23
CA ALA A 227 11.57 12.02 5.65
C ALA A 227 11.24 11.96 4.14
N PRO A 228 12.11 11.35 3.31
CA PRO A 228 11.89 11.27 1.87
C PRO A 228 10.62 10.51 1.48
N GLU A 229 9.91 11.06 0.49
CA GLU A 229 8.72 10.44 -0.11
C GLU A 229 8.93 10.16 -1.61
N ILE A 230 8.36 9.06 -2.11
CA ILE A 230 8.33 8.72 -3.54
C ILE A 230 6.89 8.84 -4.03
N ALA A 231 6.61 9.74 -4.97
CA ALA A 231 5.31 9.82 -5.64
C ALA A 231 5.12 8.62 -6.57
N LEU A 232 4.05 7.84 -6.33
CA LEU A 232 3.80 6.57 -7.01
C LEU A 232 2.48 6.53 -7.77
N ALA A 233 1.49 7.34 -7.38
CA ALA A 233 0.28 7.50 -8.19
C ALA A 233 -0.30 8.91 -8.03
N ALA A 234 -0.96 9.40 -9.07
CA ALA A 234 -1.90 10.51 -8.95
C ALA A 234 -3.21 10.15 -9.63
N VAL A 235 -4.29 10.70 -9.11
CA VAL A 235 -5.62 10.61 -9.69
C VAL A 235 -6.16 12.02 -9.90
N GLU A 236 -6.71 12.26 -11.08
CA GLU A 236 -7.47 13.47 -11.37
C GLU A 236 -8.89 13.26 -10.88
N LEU A 237 -9.31 14.06 -9.90
CA LEU A 237 -10.67 14.03 -9.38
C LEU A 237 -11.59 14.77 -10.36
N PRO A 238 -12.76 14.20 -10.75
CA PRO A 238 -13.71 14.89 -11.61
C PRO A 238 -14.17 16.22 -11.00
N GLY A 239 -14.70 17.14 -11.80
CA GLY A 239 -15.32 18.38 -11.26
C GLY A 239 -16.49 18.08 -10.32
N THR A 240 -17.27 17.04 -10.66
CA THR A 240 -18.44 16.57 -9.89
C THR A 240 -18.26 15.10 -9.51
N TRP A 241 -18.21 14.82 -8.21
CA TRP A 241 -18.11 13.46 -7.64
C TRP A 241 -18.62 13.44 -6.21
N SER A 242 -18.81 12.25 -5.66
CA SER A 242 -19.24 12.00 -4.29
C SER A 242 -18.56 10.76 -3.72
N VAL A 243 -18.69 10.55 -2.40
CA VAL A 243 -18.30 9.31 -1.72
C VAL A 243 -19.55 8.57 -1.25
N PRO A 244 -20.02 7.54 -1.98
CA PRO A 244 -21.19 6.76 -1.55
C PRO A 244 -20.97 6.13 -0.17
N ALA A 245 -21.96 6.28 0.72
CA ALA A 245 -21.87 5.84 2.10
C ALA A 245 -21.69 4.32 2.23
N ASP A 246 -22.38 3.53 1.42
CA ASP A 246 -22.26 2.08 1.36
C ASP A 246 -20.82 1.62 1.06
N ARG A 247 -20.15 2.29 0.11
CA ARG A 247 -18.75 2.00 -0.24
C ARG A 247 -17.81 2.43 0.88
N ARG A 248 -18.00 3.61 1.45
CA ARG A 248 -17.22 4.07 2.61
C ARG A 248 -17.33 3.08 3.77
N ASP A 249 -18.54 2.67 4.09
CA ASP A 249 -18.82 1.80 5.23
C ASP A 249 -18.31 0.38 4.97
N ALA A 250 -18.46 -0.14 3.75
CA ALA A 250 -17.87 -1.43 3.34
C ALA A 250 -16.34 -1.44 3.46
N LEU A 251 -15.67 -0.40 2.99
CA LEU A 251 -14.21 -0.28 3.11
C LEU A 251 -13.77 -0.17 4.57
N ALA A 252 -14.49 0.64 5.37
CA ALA A 252 -14.21 0.81 6.80
C ALA A 252 -14.43 -0.48 7.61
N ALA A 253 -15.42 -1.29 7.25
CA ALA A 253 -15.75 -2.56 7.89
C ALA A 253 -14.83 -3.72 7.46
N ARG A 254 -14.25 -3.66 6.26
CA ARG A 254 -13.42 -4.74 5.69
C ARG A 254 -12.32 -5.22 6.64
N ARG A 255 -12.34 -6.49 6.99
CA ARG A 255 -11.25 -7.17 7.71
C ARG A 255 -10.81 -8.40 6.94
N SER A 256 -9.51 -8.68 6.98
CA SER A 256 -8.99 -9.96 6.49
C SER A 256 -9.36 -11.04 7.50
N PRO A 257 -9.87 -12.22 7.09
CA PRO A 257 -10.09 -13.33 8.00
C PRO A 257 -8.83 -13.67 8.79
N ALA A 258 -8.99 -14.15 10.02
CA ALA A 258 -7.87 -14.63 10.82
C ALA A 258 -7.25 -15.86 10.15
N ILE A 259 -5.95 -16.10 10.40
CA ILE A 259 -5.26 -17.27 9.84
C ILE A 259 -5.92 -18.58 10.30
N GLY A 260 -6.31 -18.65 11.57
CA GLY A 260 -6.99 -19.82 12.15
C GLY A 260 -8.32 -20.16 11.46
N GLU A 261 -9.02 -19.21 10.86
CA GLU A 261 -10.24 -19.50 10.09
C GLU A 261 -9.94 -20.28 8.81
N PHE A 262 -8.80 -20.01 8.17
CA PHE A 262 -8.35 -20.83 7.04
C PHE A 262 -7.84 -22.18 7.52
N GLU A 263 -7.14 -22.26 8.64
CA GLU A 263 -6.65 -23.53 9.18
C GLU A 263 -7.78 -24.48 9.60
N ALA A 264 -8.88 -23.93 10.10
CA ALA A 264 -10.09 -24.67 10.47
C ALA A 264 -10.98 -25.04 9.27
N ALA A 265 -10.82 -24.36 8.13
CA ALA A 265 -11.59 -24.68 6.92
C ALA A 265 -11.15 -26.01 6.32
N GLU A 266 -12.08 -26.71 5.65
CA GLU A 266 -11.74 -27.91 4.90
C GLU A 266 -10.64 -27.61 3.88
N ARG A 267 -9.59 -28.44 3.88
CA ARG A 267 -8.46 -28.24 2.98
C ARG A 267 -8.91 -28.36 1.53
N ASN A 268 -8.70 -27.29 0.79
CA ASN A 268 -8.90 -27.26 -0.64
C ASN A 268 -7.86 -28.18 -1.32
N ARG A 269 -8.36 -29.15 -2.09
CA ARG A 269 -7.54 -30.08 -2.88
C ARG A 269 -7.08 -29.50 -4.22
N ASP A 270 -7.40 -28.24 -4.53
CA ASP A 270 -6.91 -27.54 -5.72
C ASP A 270 -5.37 -27.52 -5.72
N PRO A 271 -4.71 -28.10 -6.74
CA PRO A 271 -3.25 -28.07 -6.87
C PRO A 271 -2.66 -26.66 -6.84
N ARG A 272 -3.43 -25.63 -7.21
CA ARG A 272 -3.01 -24.23 -7.14
C ARG A 272 -2.85 -23.75 -5.70
N SER A 273 -3.71 -24.19 -4.79
CA SER A 273 -3.63 -23.87 -3.36
C SER A 273 -2.43 -24.55 -2.72
N ALA A 274 -2.19 -25.83 -3.03
CA ALA A 274 -0.99 -26.55 -2.58
C ALA A 274 0.30 -25.88 -3.07
N ARG A 275 0.33 -25.49 -4.35
CA ARG A 275 1.45 -24.77 -4.94
C ARG A 275 1.67 -23.43 -4.25
N ALA A 276 0.63 -22.61 -4.07
CA ALA A 276 0.76 -21.31 -3.42
C ALA A 276 1.18 -21.43 -1.95
N ALA A 277 0.69 -22.44 -1.22
CA ALA A 277 1.12 -22.73 0.14
C ALA A 277 2.62 -23.06 0.20
N LYS A 278 3.12 -23.90 -0.71
CA LYS A 278 4.56 -24.23 -0.83
C LYS A 278 5.39 -22.99 -1.18
N GLU A 279 5.02 -22.27 -2.25
CA GLU A 279 5.78 -21.11 -2.75
C GLU A 279 5.81 -19.93 -1.76
N SER A 280 4.77 -19.75 -0.95
CA SER A 280 4.69 -18.67 0.05
C SER A 280 5.14 -19.09 1.46
N GLY A 281 5.41 -20.38 1.68
CA GLY A 281 5.70 -20.94 3.01
C GLY A 281 4.53 -20.82 4.00
N GLN A 282 3.29 -20.77 3.52
CA GLN A 282 2.10 -20.50 4.33
C GLN A 282 1.05 -21.60 4.16
N ALA A 283 1.08 -22.58 5.06
CA ALA A 283 0.19 -23.75 5.02
C ALA A 283 -1.30 -23.39 5.13
N TRP A 284 -1.64 -22.30 5.83
CA TRP A 284 -3.02 -21.82 5.97
C TRP A 284 -3.69 -21.51 4.62
N VAL A 285 -2.93 -21.24 3.55
CA VAL A 285 -3.49 -21.01 2.20
C VAL A 285 -4.27 -22.24 1.70
N LEU A 286 -3.98 -23.43 2.21
CA LEU A 286 -4.70 -24.66 1.86
C LEU A 286 -6.19 -24.62 2.23
N GLY A 287 -6.60 -23.85 3.24
CA GLY A 287 -8.01 -23.70 3.60
C GLY A 287 -8.77 -22.64 2.80
N ALA A 288 -8.12 -22.02 1.82
CA ALA A 288 -8.79 -21.04 0.96
C ALA A 288 -9.85 -21.73 0.09
N HIS A 289 -11.11 -21.34 0.24
CA HIS A 289 -12.21 -21.81 -0.62
C HIS A 289 -12.02 -21.33 -2.06
N ARG A 290 -11.43 -20.14 -2.22
CA ARG A 290 -11.02 -19.62 -3.52
C ARG A 290 -9.66 -18.96 -3.40
N LEU A 291 -8.80 -19.25 -4.36
CA LEU A 291 -7.50 -18.62 -4.50
C LEU A 291 -7.39 -17.92 -5.86
N LYS A 292 -6.94 -16.66 -5.84
CA LYS A 292 -6.52 -15.93 -7.04
C LYS A 292 -5.03 -15.64 -6.95
N THR A 293 -4.28 -15.95 -7.99
CA THR A 293 -2.85 -15.68 -8.07
C THR A 293 -2.55 -14.85 -9.32
N TRP A 294 -1.57 -13.97 -9.21
CA TRP A 294 -1.02 -13.21 -10.32
C TRP A 294 0.48 -13.50 -10.37
N SER A 295 0.96 -13.93 -11.53
CA SER A 295 2.36 -14.31 -11.70
C SER A 295 2.94 -13.85 -13.03
N VAL A 296 4.21 -13.47 -13.02
CA VAL A 296 5.00 -13.12 -14.21
C VAL A 296 6.11 -14.15 -14.42
N ALA A 297 6.79 -14.12 -15.57
CA ALA A 297 7.96 -14.96 -15.80
C ALA A 297 9.18 -14.41 -15.05
N VAL A 298 10.11 -15.27 -14.62
CA VAL A 298 11.40 -14.86 -14.02
C VAL A 298 12.28 -14.09 -15.02
N GLY A 299 12.05 -14.30 -16.33
CA GLY A 299 12.70 -13.54 -17.40
C GLY A 299 12.06 -12.17 -17.69
N THR A 300 10.99 -11.76 -16.97
CA THR A 300 10.30 -10.51 -17.27
C THR A 300 11.21 -9.29 -16.98
N PRO A 301 11.47 -8.41 -17.97
CA PRO A 301 12.27 -7.21 -17.76
C PRO A 301 11.64 -6.26 -16.75
N ALA A 302 12.47 -5.45 -16.07
CA ALA A 302 12.00 -4.52 -15.04
C ALA A 302 10.90 -3.56 -15.55
N ALA A 303 11.02 -3.09 -16.80
CA ALA A 303 10.03 -2.21 -17.43
C ALA A 303 8.64 -2.86 -17.58
N ALA A 304 8.57 -4.19 -17.74
CA ALA A 304 7.31 -4.94 -17.83
C ALA A 304 6.82 -5.43 -16.45
N LEU A 305 7.74 -5.62 -15.49
CA LEU A 305 7.42 -6.07 -14.15
C LEU A 305 6.60 -5.03 -13.36
N ALA A 306 6.97 -3.75 -13.43
CA ALA A 306 6.28 -2.71 -12.68
C ALA A 306 4.79 -2.55 -13.08
N PRO A 307 4.41 -2.47 -14.37
CA PRO A 307 3.00 -2.50 -14.78
C PRO A 307 2.26 -3.77 -14.33
N ALA A 308 2.93 -4.92 -14.34
CA ALA A 308 2.34 -6.18 -13.88
C ALA A 308 2.06 -6.17 -12.36
N LEU A 309 2.97 -5.62 -11.55
CA LEU A 309 2.77 -5.43 -10.10
C LEU A 309 1.56 -4.51 -9.84
N TRP A 310 1.52 -3.34 -10.50
CA TRP A 310 0.39 -2.42 -10.38
C TRP A 310 -0.94 -3.07 -10.71
N ARG A 311 -1.01 -3.79 -11.84
CA ARG A 311 -2.22 -4.50 -12.27
C ARG A 311 -2.64 -5.57 -11.27
N ALA A 312 -1.70 -6.41 -10.83
CA ALA A 312 -1.98 -7.48 -9.88
C ALA A 312 -2.53 -6.96 -8.55
N HIS A 313 -1.87 -5.94 -7.97
CA HIS A 313 -2.29 -5.39 -6.68
C HIS A 313 -3.60 -4.59 -6.78
N ARG A 314 -3.82 -3.77 -7.83
CA ARG A 314 -5.10 -3.07 -8.03
C ARG A 314 -6.26 -4.05 -8.24
N GLN A 315 -6.08 -5.11 -9.04
CA GLN A 315 -7.11 -6.13 -9.23
C GLN A 315 -7.42 -6.87 -7.93
N ALA A 316 -6.39 -7.22 -7.15
CA ALA A 316 -6.58 -7.85 -5.84
C ALA A 316 -7.32 -6.92 -4.87
N ALA A 317 -6.98 -5.63 -4.83
CA ALA A 317 -7.67 -4.64 -4.02
C ALA A 317 -9.13 -4.48 -4.43
N GLY A 318 -9.42 -4.39 -5.74
CA GLY A 318 -10.78 -4.34 -6.27
C GLY A 318 -11.61 -5.55 -5.85
N LEU A 319 -11.03 -6.76 -5.89
CA LEU A 319 -11.70 -7.98 -5.39
C LEU A 319 -11.93 -7.93 -3.87
N CYS A 320 -11.02 -7.35 -3.09
CA CYS A 320 -11.22 -7.16 -1.64
C CYS A 320 -12.38 -6.21 -1.36
N TYR A 321 -12.45 -5.08 -2.07
CA TYR A 321 -13.44 -4.04 -1.82
C TYR A 321 -14.82 -4.44 -2.35
N ALA A 322 -14.89 -5.08 -3.52
CA ALA A 322 -16.13 -5.68 -4.01
C ALA A 322 -16.62 -6.82 -3.10
N GLY A 323 -15.70 -7.63 -2.55
CA GLY A 323 -16.02 -8.64 -1.55
C GLY A 323 -16.62 -8.05 -0.27
N ALA A 324 -16.05 -6.93 0.20
CA ALA A 324 -16.58 -6.20 1.35
C ALA A 324 -17.94 -5.55 1.08
N LEU A 325 -18.16 -4.99 -0.11
CA LEU A 325 -19.44 -4.39 -0.45
C LEU A 325 -20.54 -5.44 -0.59
N SER A 326 -20.25 -6.54 -1.28
CA SER A 326 -21.22 -7.63 -1.51
C SER A 326 -21.38 -8.57 -0.32
N GLN A 327 -20.48 -8.51 0.66
CA GLN A 327 -20.36 -9.46 1.79
C GLN A 327 -20.23 -10.94 1.37
N ARG A 328 -20.03 -11.23 0.08
CA ARG A 328 -19.95 -12.59 -0.45
C ARG A 328 -18.63 -13.28 -0.14
N TRP A 329 -17.55 -12.50 -0.09
CA TRP A 329 -16.20 -13.01 0.09
C TRP A 329 -15.44 -12.19 1.11
N ARG A 330 -14.75 -12.89 2.01
CA ARG A 330 -13.80 -12.30 2.94
C ARG A 330 -12.39 -12.64 2.47
N CYS A 331 -11.60 -11.61 2.20
CA CYS A 331 -10.36 -11.75 1.44
C CYS A 331 -9.12 -11.50 2.32
N ARG A 332 -8.10 -12.34 2.18
CA ARG A 332 -6.79 -12.19 2.82
C ARG A 332 -5.68 -12.20 1.76
N PRO A 333 -4.95 -11.08 1.57
CA PRO A 333 -3.78 -11.07 0.71
C PRO A 333 -2.71 -12.06 1.21
N VAL A 334 -2.08 -12.76 0.27
CA VAL A 334 -0.93 -13.64 0.53
C VAL A 334 0.30 -12.98 -0.07
N SER A 335 1.41 -13.00 0.66
CA SER A 335 2.69 -12.43 0.24
C SER A 335 3.85 -13.38 0.56
N GLY A 336 5.07 -13.03 0.18
CA GLY A 336 6.26 -13.80 0.56
C GLY A 336 6.58 -14.98 -0.37
N PHE A 337 6.03 -14.96 -1.59
CA PHE A 337 6.31 -15.95 -2.61
C PHE A 337 7.77 -15.92 -3.03
N THR A 338 8.36 -17.10 -3.16
CA THR A 338 9.63 -17.30 -3.86
C THR A 338 9.39 -17.63 -5.34
N ALA A 339 10.41 -17.42 -6.18
CA ALA A 339 10.37 -17.85 -7.57
C ALA A 339 10.24 -19.38 -7.65
N ALA A 340 9.36 -19.88 -8.52
CA ALA A 340 9.20 -21.31 -8.75
C ALA A 340 8.75 -21.59 -10.17
N ARG A 341 9.32 -22.64 -10.79
CA ARG A 341 9.00 -23.09 -12.16
C ARG A 341 9.07 -21.96 -13.19
N GLY A 342 10.13 -21.16 -13.13
CA GLY A 342 10.34 -20.03 -14.04
C GLY A 342 9.34 -18.87 -13.89
N ARG A 343 8.56 -18.81 -12.80
CA ARG A 343 7.60 -17.74 -12.54
C ARG A 343 7.77 -17.11 -11.15
N TRP A 344 7.46 -15.82 -11.06
CA TRP A 344 7.26 -15.10 -9.80
C TRP A 344 5.76 -14.90 -9.58
N THR A 345 5.22 -15.43 -8.48
CA THR A 345 3.90 -15.04 -8.00
C THR A 345 4.02 -13.69 -7.32
N VAL A 346 3.58 -12.64 -8.00
CA VAL A 346 3.73 -11.25 -7.56
C VAL A 346 2.67 -10.86 -6.54
N HIS A 347 1.50 -11.52 -6.57
CA HIS A 347 0.46 -11.36 -5.57
C HIS A 347 -0.46 -12.57 -5.55
N ALA A 348 -1.11 -12.82 -4.42
CA ALA A 348 -2.24 -13.71 -4.36
C ALA A 348 -3.28 -13.26 -3.33
N LEU A 349 -4.51 -13.77 -3.49
CA LEU A 349 -5.65 -13.44 -2.65
C LEU A 349 -6.40 -14.72 -2.31
N ALA A 350 -6.34 -15.11 -1.04
CA ALA A 350 -7.11 -16.21 -0.48
C ALA A 350 -8.47 -15.68 -0.01
N MET A 351 -9.53 -16.44 -0.25
CA MET A 351 -10.90 -16.03 0.07
C MET A 351 -11.65 -17.14 0.79
N LEU A 352 -12.45 -16.73 1.77
CA LEU A 352 -13.47 -17.54 2.42
C LEU A 352 -14.86 -16.97 2.06
N PRO A 353 -15.92 -17.79 2.03
CA PRO A 353 -17.29 -17.29 1.96
C PRO A 353 -17.57 -16.30 3.11
N GLY A 354 -18.46 -15.33 2.88
CA GLY A 354 -19.09 -14.57 3.98
C GLY A 354 -20.36 -15.29 4.44
N ALA A 355 -20.78 -15.29 5.70
CA ALA A 355 -20.23 -14.78 6.96
C ALA A 355 -19.64 -15.96 7.80
N HIS A 356 -19.10 -15.79 9.03
CA HIS A 356 -19.85 -15.33 10.19
C HIS A 356 -19.35 -14.02 10.80
N HIS A 357 -20.30 -13.09 10.94
CA HIS A 357 -20.34 -12.12 12.01
C HIS A 357 -21.06 -12.79 13.19
N LEU A 358 -20.32 -13.16 14.22
CA LEU A 358 -20.70 -12.74 15.56
C LEU A 358 -19.60 -11.77 15.94
N ASP A 359 -19.97 -10.69 16.62
CA ASP A 359 -19.02 -9.75 17.15
C ASP A 359 -17.82 -10.49 17.76
N LYS A 360 -16.62 -9.93 17.61
CA LYS A 360 -15.46 -10.33 18.41
C LYS A 360 -15.67 -9.92 19.89
N GLU A 361 -16.83 -10.25 20.43
CA GLU A 361 -17.27 -10.03 21.80
C GLU A 361 -17.77 -11.32 22.46
N SER A 362 -17.79 -12.48 21.79
CA SER A 362 -18.13 -13.75 22.45
C SER A 362 -17.52 -14.98 21.75
N ALA A 363 -16.26 -15.30 22.08
CA ALA A 363 -15.76 -16.68 22.15
C ALA A 363 -14.30 -16.69 22.64
N ALA A 364 -14.16 -17.03 23.94
CA ALA A 364 -12.97 -17.38 24.73
C ALA A 364 -11.90 -16.30 24.97
#